data_AF-A0A8B5X2H4-F1
#
_entry.id   AF-A0A8B5X2H4-F1
#
_cell.length_a   1.000
_cell.length_b   1.000
_cell.length_c   1.000
_cell.angle_alpha   90.00
_cell.angle_beta   90.00
_cell.angle_gamma   90.00
#
_symmetry.space_group_name_H-M   'P 1'
#
loop_
_entity.id
_entity.type
_entity.pdbx_description
1 polymer ?
#
loop_
_entity_poly.entity_id
_entity_poly.type
_entity_poly.pdbx_seq_one_letter_code
_entity_poly.pdbx_strand_id
1 'polypeptide(L)'
;MKKLVLATCVVLLVLSASAFAQETPRPFVRTFYLDAVYEHREGWMVTYRTSDLRLAETYLPAEWFMTAGGRGEMIYTHSTNAPYMDVYWLDGQFSHIRLFVPVNRNHPTWRVLPSASGVTDRFAVDEPVLRY
;
A
#
# COMPACT_ATOMS: atom_id res chain seq x y z
N MET A 1 37.76 23.83 -38.83
CA MET A 1 38.16 23.35 -37.48
C MET A 1 37.31 23.96 -36.35
N LYS A 2 37.28 25.28 -36.14
CA LYS A 2 36.50 25.92 -35.05
C LYS A 2 35.00 25.57 -35.03
N LYS A 3 34.35 25.54 -36.22
CA LYS A 3 32.92 25.19 -36.34
C LYS A 3 32.61 23.72 -36.01
N LEU A 4 33.59 22.82 -36.24
CA LEU A 4 33.46 21.39 -36.02
C LEU A 4 33.66 21.03 -34.54
N VAL A 5 34.59 21.72 -33.87
CA VAL A 5 34.76 21.66 -32.42
C VAL A 5 33.53 22.21 -31.70
N LEU A 6 32.98 23.35 -32.16
CA LEU A 6 31.78 23.94 -31.57
C LEU A 6 30.55 23.02 -31.71
N ALA A 7 30.35 22.41 -32.88
CA ALA A 7 29.28 21.44 -33.10
C ALA A 7 29.41 20.21 -32.18
N THR A 8 30.63 19.72 -31.99
CA THR A 8 30.92 18.59 -31.10
C THR A 8 30.61 18.92 -29.63
N CYS A 9 30.98 20.12 -29.17
CA CYS A 9 30.65 20.58 -27.82
C CYS A 9 29.14 20.73 -27.60
N VAL A 10 28.39 21.23 -28.60
CA VAL A 10 26.93 21.37 -28.51
C VAL A 10 26.25 20.01 -28.44
N VAL A 11 26.69 19.03 -29.24
CA VAL A 11 26.14 17.66 -29.22
C VAL A 11 26.41 16.97 -27.88
N LEU A 12 27.63 17.11 -27.33
CA LEU A 12 27.98 16.58 -26.00
C LEU A 12 27.13 17.22 -24.88
N LEU A 13 26.88 18.53 -24.96
CA LEU A 13 26.01 19.24 -24.01
C LEU A 13 24.58 18.73 -24.05
N VAL A 14 24.01 18.53 -25.25
CA VAL A 14 22.64 18.01 -25.42
C VAL A 14 22.51 16.57 -24.93
N LEU A 15 23.51 15.72 -25.20
CA LEU A 15 23.52 14.33 -24.71
C LEU A 15 23.61 14.26 -23.18
N SER A 16 24.42 15.12 -22.56
CA SER A 16 24.56 15.17 -21.10
C SER A 16 23.29 15.62 -20.37
N ALA A 17 22.45 16.46 -20.99
CA ALA A 17 21.20 16.92 -20.38
C ALA A 17 20.17 15.79 -20.20
N SER A 18 20.17 14.77 -21.07
CA SER A 18 19.25 13.63 -20.98
C SER A 18 19.59 12.65 -19.84
N ALA A 19 20.85 12.60 -19.41
CA ALA A 19 21.29 11.73 -18.32
C ALA A 19 20.85 12.19 -16.92
N PHE A 20 20.45 13.46 -16.78
CA PHE A 20 19.98 14.05 -15.52
C PHE A 20 18.45 14.09 -15.39
N ALA A 21 17.71 13.59 -16.36
CA ALA A 21 16.24 13.54 -16.34
C ALA A 21 15.69 12.26 -15.69
N GLN A 22 16.33 11.77 -14.62
CA GLN A 22 15.74 10.69 -13.81
C GLN A 22 14.60 11.28 -12.97
N GLU A 23 13.37 10.93 -13.31
CA GLU A 23 12.22 11.19 -12.44
C GLU A 23 12.35 10.34 -11.17
N THR A 24 12.55 11.00 -10.02
CA THR A 24 12.47 10.33 -8.73
C THR A 24 11.03 9.91 -8.49
N PRO A 25 10.74 8.62 -8.20
CA PRO A 25 9.38 8.18 -7.90
C PRO A 25 8.80 9.03 -6.78
N ARG A 26 7.57 9.49 -6.93
CA ARG A 26 6.91 10.32 -5.92
C ARG A 26 6.11 9.42 -4.97
N PRO A 27 6.62 9.11 -3.76
CA PRO A 27 5.87 8.33 -2.81
C PRO A 27 4.74 9.17 -2.23
N PHE A 28 3.55 8.59 -2.21
CA PHE A 28 2.41 9.09 -1.46
C PHE A 28 1.97 8.01 -0.47
N VAL A 29 1.70 8.40 0.77
CA VAL A 29 1.29 7.49 1.84
C VAL A 29 0.05 8.04 2.51
N ARG A 30 -0.91 7.16 2.78
CA ARG A 30 -2.09 7.49 3.57
C ARG A 30 -2.31 6.45 4.65
N THR A 31 -2.47 6.94 5.88
CA THR A 31 -2.79 6.14 7.05
C THR A 31 -4.31 6.07 7.24
N PHE A 32 -4.81 4.86 7.50
CA PHE A 32 -6.20 4.59 7.86
C PHE A 32 -6.25 3.93 9.23
N TYR A 33 -6.90 4.57 10.19
CA TYR A 33 -7.17 3.96 11.50
C TYR A 33 -8.28 2.92 11.36
N LEU A 34 -8.04 1.72 11.89
CA LEU A 34 -8.94 0.59 11.71
C LEU A 34 -9.83 0.42 12.94
N ASP A 35 -11.10 0.14 12.71
CA ASP A 35 -12.05 -0.25 13.75
C ASP A 35 -11.90 -1.75 14.11
N ALA A 36 -11.60 -2.58 13.11
CA ALA A 36 -11.42 -4.02 13.28
C ALA A 36 -10.60 -4.65 12.14
N VAL A 37 -9.97 -5.78 12.47
CA VAL A 37 -9.22 -6.64 11.55
C VAL A 37 -9.81 -8.04 11.64
N TYR A 38 -10.38 -8.51 10.54
CA TYR A 38 -11.03 -9.79 10.42
C TYR A 38 -10.10 -10.78 9.74
N GLU A 39 -9.78 -11.86 10.45
CA GLU A 39 -8.97 -12.95 9.90
C GLU A 39 -9.85 -13.88 9.04
N HIS A 40 -9.32 -14.24 7.88
CA HIS A 40 -9.92 -15.18 6.94
C HIS A 40 -8.84 -16.05 6.28
N ARG A 41 -9.21 -17.23 5.76
CA ARG A 41 -8.24 -18.13 5.09
C ARG A 41 -7.57 -17.46 3.87
N GLU A 42 -8.31 -16.60 3.19
CA GLU A 42 -7.86 -15.91 1.97
C GLU A 42 -7.19 -14.55 2.24
N GLY A 43 -7.06 -14.15 3.51
CA GLY A 43 -6.41 -12.89 3.88
C GLY A 43 -7.10 -12.16 5.04
N TRP A 44 -7.05 -10.84 5.01
CA TRP A 44 -7.62 -9.98 6.06
C TRP A 44 -8.64 -9.02 5.49
N MET A 45 -9.82 -8.95 6.09
CA MET A 45 -10.75 -7.85 5.85
C MET A 45 -10.56 -6.83 6.96
N VAL A 46 -10.40 -5.56 6.61
CA VAL A 46 -10.26 -4.49 7.60
C VAL A 46 -11.39 -3.49 7.43
N THR A 47 -11.89 -3.00 8.56
CA THR A 47 -12.91 -1.93 8.57
C THR A 47 -12.31 -0.64 9.12
N TYR A 48 -12.69 0.49 8.55
CA TYR A 48 -12.23 1.82 8.95
C TYR A 48 -13.32 2.86 8.72
N ARG A 49 -13.13 4.05 9.30
CA ARG A 49 -14.04 5.18 9.08
C ARG A 49 -13.54 6.11 8.00
N THR A 50 -14.42 6.49 7.09
CA THR A 50 -14.20 7.53 6.08
C THR A 50 -14.37 8.93 6.67
N SER A 51 -14.01 9.95 5.90
CA SER A 51 -14.15 11.36 6.30
C SER A 51 -15.61 11.77 6.59
N ASP A 52 -16.57 11.11 5.97
CA ASP A 52 -18.01 11.27 6.24
C ASP A 52 -18.53 10.37 7.39
N LEU A 53 -17.63 9.81 8.20
CA LEU A 53 -17.87 8.96 9.38
C LEU A 53 -18.59 7.64 9.08
N ARG A 54 -18.68 7.23 7.81
CA ARG A 54 -19.22 5.93 7.42
C ARG A 54 -18.21 4.82 7.64
N LEU A 55 -18.72 3.62 7.94
CA LEU A 55 -17.91 2.42 8.01
C LEU A 55 -17.64 1.93 6.59
N ALA A 56 -16.36 1.84 6.23
CA ALA A 56 -15.89 1.21 5.00
C ALA A 56 -15.14 -0.07 5.34
N GLU A 57 -15.07 -0.97 4.36
CA GLU A 57 -14.33 -2.21 4.42
C GLU A 57 -13.38 -2.31 3.22
N THR A 58 -12.25 -2.97 3.42
CA THR A 58 -11.37 -3.38 2.32
C THR A 58 -10.82 -4.77 2.57
N TYR A 59 -10.55 -5.50 1.49
CA TYR A 59 -10.12 -6.90 1.52
C TYR A 59 -8.67 -6.95 1.08
N LEU A 60 -7.83 -7.57 1.92
CA LEU A 60 -6.40 -7.65 1.77
C LEU A 60 -6.02 -9.11 1.53
N PRO A 61 -5.71 -9.51 0.29
CA PRO A 61 -5.42 -10.90 -0.06
C PRO A 61 -4.18 -11.44 0.66
N ALA A 62 -4.23 -12.70 1.09
CA ALA A 62 -3.14 -13.34 1.82
C ALA A 62 -1.85 -13.35 0.99
N GLU A 63 -1.94 -13.52 -0.34
CA GLU A 63 -0.76 -13.57 -1.22
C GLU A 63 0.08 -12.29 -1.19
N TRP A 64 -0.50 -11.15 -0.81
CA TRP A 64 0.27 -9.91 -0.66
C TRP A 64 1.29 -10.01 0.48
N PHE A 65 1.01 -10.80 1.52
CA PHE A 65 1.77 -10.89 2.77
C PHE A 65 2.68 -12.12 2.84
N MET A 66 2.71 -12.97 1.82
CA MET A 66 3.46 -14.24 1.85
C MET A 66 4.96 -14.08 1.61
N THR A 67 5.40 -12.97 1.03
CA THR A 67 6.81 -12.75 0.65
C THR A 67 7.38 -11.51 1.33
N ALA A 68 8.65 -11.59 1.73
CA ALA A 68 9.36 -10.42 2.25
C ALA A 68 9.49 -9.37 1.14
N GLY A 69 9.02 -8.14 1.41
CA GLY A 69 8.92 -7.09 0.40
C GLY A 69 7.76 -7.27 -0.60
N GLY A 70 6.78 -8.13 -0.28
CA GLY A 70 5.55 -8.26 -1.04
C GLY A 70 4.65 -7.02 -0.97
N ARG A 71 3.47 -7.11 -1.59
CA ARG A 71 2.47 -6.01 -1.60
C ARG A 71 1.81 -5.77 -0.24
N GLY A 72 2.05 -6.63 0.73
CA GLY A 72 1.49 -6.58 2.07
C GLY A 72 2.56 -6.92 3.11
N GLU A 73 2.57 -6.20 4.21
CA GLU A 73 3.41 -6.49 5.37
C GLU A 73 2.56 -6.37 6.63
N MET A 74 2.56 -7.42 7.46
CA MET A 74 1.85 -7.40 8.74
C MET A 74 2.86 -7.14 9.87
N ILE A 75 2.64 -6.06 10.62
CA ILE A 75 3.52 -5.60 11.67
C ILE A 75 2.79 -5.70 13.00
N TYR A 76 3.21 -6.64 13.83
CA TYR A 76 2.68 -6.79 15.19
C TYR A 76 3.34 -5.78 16.12
N THR A 77 2.53 -5.02 16.84
CA THR A 77 3.00 -3.95 17.72
C THR A 77 2.29 -3.95 19.09
N HIS A 78 2.98 -3.41 20.09
CA HIS A 78 2.42 -3.11 21.42
C HIS A 78 1.92 -1.67 21.52
N SER A 79 2.00 -0.88 20.44
CA SER A 79 1.52 0.49 20.39
C SER A 79 0.03 0.58 20.63
N THR A 80 -0.39 1.54 21.45
CA THR A 80 -1.80 1.86 21.70
C THR A 80 -2.49 2.52 20.49
N ASN A 81 -1.72 2.96 19.49
CA ASN A 81 -2.27 3.56 18.28
C ASN A 81 -2.72 2.50 17.26
N ALA A 82 -2.35 1.24 17.44
CA ALA A 82 -2.84 0.14 16.62
C ALA A 82 -4.29 -0.21 16.97
N PRO A 83 -5.11 -0.63 15.99
CA PRO A 83 -4.73 -0.98 14.63
C PRO A 83 -4.85 0.19 13.63
N TYR A 84 -3.93 0.22 12.67
CA TYR A 84 -4.00 1.10 11.51
C TYR A 84 -3.33 0.43 10.31
N MET A 85 -3.61 0.91 9.11
CA MET A 85 -2.87 0.53 7.90
C MET A 85 -2.31 1.76 7.20
N ASP A 86 -1.12 1.62 6.65
CA ASP A 86 -0.53 2.57 5.71
C ASP A 86 -0.61 1.99 4.31
N VAL A 87 -1.20 2.75 3.40
CA VAL A 87 -1.25 2.41 1.98
C VAL A 87 -0.25 3.29 1.24
N TYR A 88 0.58 2.68 0.42
CA TYR A 88 1.66 3.33 -0.31
C TYR A 88 1.34 3.35 -1.80
N TRP A 89 1.54 4.50 -2.40
CA TRP A 89 1.49 4.70 -3.84
C TRP A 89 2.82 5.24 -4.34
N LEU A 90 3.23 4.81 -5.52
CA LEU A 90 4.39 5.32 -6.26
C LEU A 90 3.86 5.83 -7.60
N ASP A 91 4.05 7.13 -7.84
CA ASP A 91 3.58 7.80 -9.07
C ASP A 91 2.09 7.58 -9.38
N GLY A 92 1.28 7.53 -8.32
CA GLY A 92 -0.18 7.35 -8.38
C GLY A 92 -0.63 5.89 -8.50
N GLN A 93 0.29 4.93 -8.63
CA GLN A 93 -0.03 3.50 -8.69
C GLN A 93 0.11 2.85 -7.31
N PHE A 94 -0.75 1.88 -7.02
CA PHE A 94 -0.66 1.10 -5.79
C PHE A 94 0.69 0.38 -5.71
N SER A 95 1.39 0.51 -4.58
CA SER A 95 2.67 -0.14 -4.34
C SER A 95 2.53 -1.28 -3.34
N HIS A 96 2.15 -0.96 -2.09
CA HIS A 96 2.03 -1.94 -1.02
C HIS A 96 1.22 -1.38 0.16
N ILE A 97 0.89 -2.27 1.10
CA ILE A 97 0.22 -1.94 2.37
C ILE A 97 1.06 -2.45 3.53
N ARG A 98 1.12 -1.65 4.59
CA ARG A 98 1.59 -2.10 5.91
C ARG A 98 0.43 -2.09 6.88
N LEU A 99 0.14 -3.24 7.46
CA LEU A 99 -0.93 -3.44 8.42
C LEU A 99 -0.35 -3.57 9.82
N PHE A 100 -0.55 -2.54 10.65
CA PHE A 100 -0.07 -2.49 12.02
C PHE A 100 -1.16 -2.95 12.97
N VAL A 101 -0.87 -3.99 13.75
CA VAL A 101 -1.88 -4.70 14.52
C VAL A 101 -1.38 -5.08 15.91
N PRO A 102 -2.28 -5.19 16.91
CA PRO A 102 -1.89 -5.62 18.25
C PRO A 102 -1.28 -7.03 18.27
N VAL A 103 -0.15 -7.22 18.97
CA VAL A 103 0.47 -8.54 19.20
C VAL A 103 -0.51 -9.50 19.89
N ASN A 104 -1.33 -8.99 20.82
CA ASN A 104 -2.30 -9.79 21.54
C ASN A 104 -3.50 -10.14 20.64
N ARG A 105 -3.62 -11.41 20.25
CA ARG A 105 -4.75 -11.93 19.45
C ARG A 105 -6.11 -11.87 20.14
N ASN A 106 -6.13 -11.75 21.47
CA ASN A 106 -7.37 -11.56 22.23
C ASN A 106 -7.80 -10.09 22.29
N HIS A 107 -7.07 -9.16 21.63
CA HIS A 107 -7.46 -7.76 21.57
C HIS A 107 -8.81 -7.61 20.81
N PRO A 108 -9.76 -6.77 21.26
CA PRO A 108 -11.11 -6.64 20.67
C PRO A 108 -11.16 -6.23 19.18
N THR A 109 -10.03 -5.78 18.65
CA THR A 109 -9.88 -5.41 17.24
C THR A 109 -9.74 -6.64 16.34
N TRP A 110 -9.20 -7.73 16.87
CA TRP A 110 -9.16 -9.01 16.17
C TRP A 110 -10.54 -9.62 16.17
N ARG A 111 -11.04 -9.90 14.97
CA ARG A 111 -12.35 -10.52 14.76
C ARG A 111 -12.22 -11.69 13.81
N VAL A 112 -13.17 -12.61 13.90
CA VAL A 112 -13.29 -13.69 12.94
C VAL A 112 -14.35 -13.29 11.93
N LEU A 113 -14.02 -13.38 10.65
CA LEU A 113 -14.99 -13.11 9.60
C LEU A 113 -16.03 -14.25 9.59
N PRO A 114 -17.34 -13.97 9.69
CA PRO A 114 -18.34 -15.01 9.57
C PRO A 114 -18.21 -15.70 8.22
N SER A 115 -18.18 -17.04 8.21
CA SER A 115 -18.11 -17.85 6.99
C SER A 115 -19.44 -17.79 6.24
N ALA A 116 -19.72 -16.65 5.61
CA ALA A 116 -20.84 -16.48 4.69
C ALA A 116 -20.39 -16.89 3.28
N SER A 117 -21.29 -17.53 2.52
CA SER A 117 -21.07 -17.84 1.11
C SER A 117 -20.77 -16.56 0.32
N GLY A 118 -19.67 -16.53 -0.44
CA GLY A 118 -19.27 -15.42 -1.31
C GLY A 118 -18.23 -14.44 -0.74
N VAL A 119 -17.78 -14.62 0.51
CA VAL A 119 -16.72 -13.79 1.11
C VAL A 119 -15.35 -14.06 0.48
N THR A 120 -15.09 -15.30 0.07
CA THR A 120 -13.82 -15.71 -0.56
C THR A 120 -13.53 -14.92 -1.83
N ASP A 121 -14.52 -14.73 -2.70
CA ASP A 121 -14.35 -14.05 -3.98
C ASP A 121 -14.00 -12.56 -3.83
N ARG A 122 -14.28 -11.96 -2.66
CA ARG A 122 -13.95 -10.56 -2.37
C ARG A 122 -12.46 -10.32 -2.14
N PHE A 123 -11.69 -11.38 -1.89
CA PHE A 123 -10.23 -11.31 -1.81
C PHE A 123 -9.55 -11.43 -3.18
N ALA A 124 -10.27 -11.68 -4.27
CA ALA A 124 -9.69 -11.70 -5.61
C ALA A 124 -9.53 -10.28 -6.17
N VAL A 125 -8.62 -9.49 -5.60
CA VAL A 125 -8.36 -8.10 -5.97
C VAL A 125 -6.88 -7.84 -6.25
N ASP A 126 -6.61 -7.06 -7.30
CA ASP A 126 -5.24 -6.63 -7.64
C ASP A 126 -4.80 -5.39 -6.86
N GLU A 127 -5.74 -4.55 -6.44
CA GLU A 127 -5.50 -3.32 -5.69
C GLU A 127 -6.57 -3.16 -4.59
N PRO A 128 -6.24 -2.49 -3.47
CA PRO A 128 -7.21 -2.29 -2.40
C PRO A 128 -8.33 -1.34 -2.85
N VAL A 129 -9.58 -1.77 -2.66
CA VAL A 129 -10.73 -0.88 -2.86
C VAL A 129 -10.87 0.01 -1.63
N LEU A 130 -10.55 1.31 -1.79
CA LEU A 130 -10.54 2.29 -0.71
C LEU A 130 -11.63 3.34 -0.88
N ARG A 131 -12.23 3.77 0.23
CA ARG A 131 -13.19 4.87 0.32
C ARG A 131 -12.59 5.98 1.17
N TYR A 132 -12.99 7.22 0.89
CA TYR A 132 -12.42 8.42 1.50
C TYR A 132 -13.50 9.28 2.12
#